data_AF-A0AAU3KPH8-F1
#
_entry.id   AF-A0AAU3KPH8-F1
#
_cell.length_a   1.000
_cell.length_b   1.000
_cell.length_c   1.000
_cell.angle_alpha   90.00
_cell.angle_beta   90.00
_cell.angle_gamma   90.00
#
_symmetry.space_group_name_H-M   'P 1'
#
loop_
_entity.id
_entity.type
_entity.pdbx_description
1 polymer ?
#
loop_
_entity_poly.entity_id
_entity_poly.type
_entity_poly.pdbx_seq_one_letter_code
_entity_poly.pdbx_strand_id
1 'polypeptide(L)'
;MSTAALVRGSEDLPDWHELMAAFSAWSAGEHPVTACACRLARLHRRRCPRRRKVVARRRAQLIEAIDAWAADHLCSPARVGSIGVYVDRMAAAVAEAHRALRNGEPMSGAVHTAFTDAAVLAAGWTEITSAAVPRVYLGVDQ
;
A
#
# COMPACT_ATOMS: atom_id res chain seq x y z
N MET A 1 21.61 -2.33 22.62
CA MET A 1 20.62 -1.53 21.86
C MET A 1 19.24 -1.93 22.34
N SER A 2 18.52 -0.99 22.92
CA SER A 2 17.35 -1.22 23.76
C SER A 2 16.12 -1.63 22.95
N THR A 3 15.51 -2.75 23.33
CA THR A 3 14.27 -3.34 22.79
C THR A 3 12.99 -2.55 23.11
N ALA A 4 13.10 -1.40 23.78
CA ALA A 4 11.99 -0.56 24.20
C ALA A 4 11.53 0.48 23.13
N ALA A 5 12.18 0.52 21.97
CA ALA A 5 11.86 1.45 20.88
C ALA A 5 11.08 0.80 19.70
N LEU A 6 10.67 -0.46 19.82
CA LEU A 6 9.58 -1.02 19.02
C LEU A 6 8.27 -0.44 19.54
N VAL A 7 8.16 0.90 19.45
CA VAL A 7 7.02 1.70 19.84
C VAL A 7 5.86 1.19 19.01
N ARG A 8 4.85 0.56 19.64
CA ARG A 8 3.41 0.88 19.65
C ARG A 8 2.72 1.44 18.38
N GLY A 9 3.37 1.47 17.21
CA GLY A 9 2.88 1.96 15.93
C GLY A 9 2.71 0.84 14.90
N SER A 10 2.63 -0.42 15.34
CA SER A 10 2.61 -1.61 14.49
C SER A 10 1.23 -2.28 14.36
N GLU A 11 0.18 -1.70 14.92
CA GLU A 11 -1.16 -2.30 14.96
C GLU A 11 -2.20 -1.57 14.09
N ASP A 12 -1.93 -0.31 13.77
CA ASP A 12 -2.80 0.51 12.93
C ASP A 12 -2.41 0.39 11.46
N LEU A 13 -3.36 0.66 10.57
CA LEU A 13 -3.02 0.79 9.15
C LEU A 13 -2.11 2.01 8.94
N PRO A 14 -1.08 1.91 8.09
CA PRO A 14 -0.24 3.06 7.75
C PRO A 14 -1.07 4.13 7.05
N ASP A 15 -0.76 5.39 7.29
CA ASP A 15 -1.43 6.49 6.59
C ASP A 15 -1.03 6.53 5.10
N TRP A 16 -1.71 7.38 4.32
CA TRP A 16 -1.43 7.47 2.89
C TRP A 16 -0.04 8.03 2.59
N HIS A 17 0.52 8.90 3.43
CA HIS A 17 1.88 9.43 3.25
C HIS A 17 2.93 8.34 3.45
N GLU A 18 2.74 7.47 4.45
CA GLU A 18 3.61 6.31 4.70
C GLU A 18 3.58 5.34 3.52
N LEU A 19 2.41 5.09 2.94
CA LEU A 19 2.30 4.30 1.71
C LEU A 19 3.00 4.98 0.52
N MET A 20 2.82 6.29 0.34
CA MET A 20 3.48 7.05 -0.72
C MET A 20 5.01 7.02 -0.59
N ALA A 21 5.51 7.16 0.65
CA ALA A 21 6.92 7.00 0.97
C ALA A 21 7.40 5.59 0.62
N ALA A 22 6.66 4.55 1.01
CA ALA A 22 6.98 3.15 0.72
C ALA A 22 7.01 2.84 -0.79
N PHE A 23 6.07 3.40 -1.56
CA PHE A 23 6.04 3.22 -3.01
C PHE A 23 7.26 3.84 -3.71
N SER A 24 7.77 4.93 -3.15
CA SER A 24 8.93 5.66 -3.68
C SER A 24 10.26 5.09 -3.16
N ALA A 25 10.25 4.44 -1.99
CA ALA A 25 11.42 3.94 -1.32
C ALA A 25 12.18 2.82 -2.08
N TRP A 26 13.46 2.73 -1.76
CA TRP A 26 14.36 1.66 -2.20
C TRP A 26 14.55 0.56 -1.15
N SER A 27 14.16 0.79 0.10
CA SER A 27 14.10 -0.17 1.21
C SER A 27 12.65 -0.32 1.71
N ALA A 28 12.35 -1.46 2.33
CA ALA A 28 11.06 -1.68 2.98
C ALA A 28 11.00 -0.89 4.29
N GLY A 29 9.83 -0.33 4.63
CA GLY A 29 9.56 0.26 5.93
C GLY A 29 9.43 -0.81 7.03
N GLU A 30 9.33 -0.37 8.28
CA GLU A 30 9.22 -1.25 9.45
C GLU A 30 7.83 -1.92 9.54
N HIS A 31 6.78 -1.25 9.06
CA HIS A 31 5.42 -1.78 9.09
C HIS A 31 5.18 -2.86 8.02
N PRO A 32 4.57 -4.03 8.34
CA PRO A 32 4.36 -5.14 7.38
C PRO A 32 3.64 -4.72 6.09
N VAL A 33 2.62 -3.86 6.21
CA VAL A 33 1.88 -3.33 5.06
C VAL A 33 2.77 -2.44 4.19
N THR A 34 3.57 -1.54 4.78
CA THR A 34 4.48 -0.67 4.02
C THR A 34 5.61 -1.46 3.36
N ALA A 35 6.09 -2.53 4.00
CA ALA A 35 7.07 -3.44 3.43
C ALA A 35 6.53 -4.16 2.18
N CYS A 36 5.27 -4.63 2.24
CA CYS A 36 4.59 -5.23 1.09
C CYS A 36 4.30 -4.19 -0.01
N ALA A 37 3.82 -3.00 0.36
CA ALA A 37 3.59 -1.87 -0.53
C ALA A 37 4.86 -1.49 -1.33
N CYS A 38 6.01 -1.42 -0.67
CA CYS A 38 7.29 -1.16 -1.33
C CYS A 38 7.62 -2.23 -2.38
N ARG A 39 7.39 -3.52 -2.05
CA ARG A 39 7.63 -4.63 -2.99
C ARG A 39 6.65 -4.60 -4.17
N LEU A 40 5.37 -4.30 -3.93
CA LEU A 40 4.36 -4.10 -4.98
C LEU A 40 4.79 -2.99 -5.95
N ALA A 41 5.19 -1.83 -5.42
CA ALA A 41 5.67 -0.72 -6.24
C ALA A 41 6.90 -1.10 -7.09
N ARG A 42 7.82 -1.92 -6.57
CA ARG A 42 8.96 -2.43 -7.36
C ARG A 42 8.51 -3.33 -8.51
N LEU A 43 7.50 -4.17 -8.29
CA LEU A 43 6.93 -5.01 -9.35
C LEU A 43 6.29 -4.17 -10.47
N HIS A 44 5.54 -3.11 -10.11
CA HIS A 44 4.93 -2.20 -11.09
C HIS A 44 5.98 -1.38 -11.86
N ARG A 45 7.04 -0.93 -11.18
CA ARG A 45 8.17 -0.23 -11.82
C ARG A 45 8.93 -1.13 -12.81
N ARG A 46 9.12 -2.41 -12.47
CA ARG A 46 9.86 -3.38 -13.30
C ARG A 46 8.91 -4.19 -14.17
N ARG A 47 8.42 -3.60 -15.26
CA ARG A 47 7.68 -4.37 -16.29
C ARG A 47 8.63 -5.42 -16.89
N CYS A 48 8.42 -6.68 -16.55
CA CYS A 48 9.15 -7.82 -17.09
C CYS A 48 8.21 -8.70 -17.95
N PRO A 49 7.98 -8.37 -19.24
CA PRO A 49 7.03 -9.09 -20.09
C PRO A 49 7.29 -10.60 -20.17
N ARG A 50 8.57 -11.01 -20.21
CA ARG A 50 8.99 -12.42 -20.25
C ARG A 50 8.70 -13.19 -18.95
N ARG A 51 8.40 -12.51 -17.85
CA ARG A 51 8.14 -13.10 -16.52
C ARG A 51 6.75 -12.74 -15.96
N ARG A 52 5.78 -12.40 -16.83
CA ARG A 52 4.42 -11.98 -16.44
C ARG A 52 3.76 -12.90 -15.41
N LYS A 53 3.80 -14.23 -15.61
CA LYS A 53 3.21 -15.21 -14.68
C LYS A 53 3.86 -15.15 -13.28
N VAL A 54 5.18 -15.03 -13.23
CA VAL A 54 5.94 -14.93 -11.96
C VAL A 54 5.63 -13.63 -11.24
N VAL A 55 5.57 -12.51 -11.98
CA VAL A 55 5.19 -11.20 -11.42
C VAL A 55 3.77 -11.23 -10.88
N ALA A 56 2.81 -11.79 -11.62
CA ALA A 56 1.42 -11.91 -11.20
C ALA A 56 1.28 -12.76 -9.93
N ARG A 57 1.95 -13.91 -9.85
CA ARG A 57 1.98 -14.75 -8.65
C ARG A 57 2.56 -14.00 -7.45
N ARG A 58 3.68 -13.30 -7.64
CA ARG A 58 4.34 -12.57 -6.56
C ARG A 58 3.51 -11.37 -6.09
N ARG A 59 2.77 -10.73 -7.00
CA ARG A 59 1.79 -9.68 -6.68
C ARG A 59 0.63 -10.25 -5.85
N ALA A 60 0.06 -11.39 -6.26
CA ALA A 60 -1.01 -12.05 -5.50
C ALA A 60 -0.56 -12.41 -4.07
N GLN A 61 0.64 -12.98 -3.91
CA GLN A 61 1.20 -13.31 -2.59
C GLN A 61 1.36 -12.09 -1.67
N LEU A 62 1.73 -10.92 -2.22
CA LEU A 62 1.86 -9.70 -1.44
C LEU A 62 0.50 -9.13 -1.05
N ILE A 63 -0.49 -9.21 -1.94
CA ILE A 63 -1.88 -8.84 -1.66
C ILE A 63 -2.44 -9.72 -0.54
N GLU A 64 -2.31 -11.03 -0.65
CA GLU A 64 -2.74 -12.00 0.35
C GLU A 64 -2.08 -11.76 1.71
N ALA A 65 -0.78 -11.40 1.74
CA ALA A 65 -0.07 -11.10 2.98
C ALA A 65 -0.61 -9.83 3.68
N ILE A 66 -0.98 -8.80 2.91
CA ILE A 66 -1.60 -7.59 3.47
C ILE A 66 -3.00 -7.91 4.00
N ASP A 67 -3.79 -8.69 3.26
CA ASP A 67 -5.13 -9.08 3.69
C ASP A 67 -5.10 -9.96 4.95
N ALA A 68 -4.13 -10.87 5.05
CA ALA A 68 -3.92 -11.67 6.25
C ALA A 68 -3.57 -10.80 7.46
N TRP A 69 -2.62 -9.86 7.30
CA TRP A 69 -2.30 -8.91 8.35
C TRP A 69 -3.54 -8.11 8.79
N ALA A 70 -4.32 -7.61 7.84
CA ALA A 70 -5.54 -6.87 8.14
C ALA A 70 -6.59 -7.73 8.86
N ALA A 71 -6.72 -9.01 8.49
CA ALA A 71 -7.61 -9.95 9.16
C ALA A 71 -7.19 -10.20 10.62
N ASP A 72 -5.90 -10.21 10.90
CA ASP A 72 -5.37 -10.44 12.24
C ASP A 72 -5.43 -9.20 13.14
N HIS A 73 -5.36 -7.99 12.57
CA HIS A 73 -5.20 -6.74 13.33
C HIS A 73 -6.43 -5.82 13.32
N LEU A 74 -7.37 -5.98 12.37
CA LEU A 74 -8.54 -5.09 12.26
C LEU A 74 -9.85 -5.81 12.63
N CYS A 75 -10.77 -5.04 13.22
CA CYS A 75 -12.15 -5.43 13.45
C CYS A 75 -12.93 -5.29 12.13
N SER A 76 -13.60 -6.36 11.71
CA SER A 76 -14.48 -6.37 10.52
C SER A 76 -13.82 -5.87 9.20
N PRO A 77 -12.66 -6.43 8.78
CA PRO A 77 -11.98 -6.04 7.53
C PRO A 77 -12.88 -6.25 6.29
N ALA A 78 -13.88 -7.13 6.37
CA ALA A 78 -14.80 -7.43 5.28
C ALA A 78 -15.61 -6.22 4.79
N ARG A 79 -15.87 -5.21 5.64
CA ARG A 79 -16.57 -3.97 5.23
C ARG A 79 -15.74 -3.10 4.28
N VAL A 80 -14.42 -3.27 4.30
CA VAL A 80 -13.45 -2.49 3.52
C VAL A 80 -13.07 -3.19 2.21
N GLY A 81 -13.41 -4.48 2.08
CA GLY A 81 -12.93 -5.32 0.98
C GLY A 81 -11.44 -5.69 1.16
N SER A 82 -10.80 -6.17 0.10
CA SER A 82 -9.36 -6.52 0.15
C SER A 82 -8.51 -5.25 0.23
N ILE A 83 -7.93 -5.02 1.41
CA ILE A 83 -6.97 -3.94 1.67
C ILE A 83 -5.74 -4.13 0.79
N GLY A 84 -5.27 -5.37 0.62
CA GLY A 84 -4.14 -5.70 -0.24
C GLY A 84 -4.38 -5.28 -1.70
N VAL A 85 -5.58 -5.52 -2.23
CA VAL A 85 -5.95 -5.07 -3.59
C VAL A 85 -5.95 -3.54 -3.68
N TYR A 86 -6.43 -2.85 -2.64
CA TYR A 86 -6.44 -1.39 -2.62
C TYR A 86 -5.01 -0.80 -2.63
N VAL A 87 -4.13 -1.31 -1.76
CA VAL A 87 -2.72 -0.92 -1.69
C VAL A 87 -2.00 -1.20 -3.01
N ASP A 88 -2.30 -2.33 -3.66
CA ASP A 88 -1.75 -2.63 -4.98
C ASP A 88 -2.20 -1.65 -6.07
N ARG A 89 -3.48 -1.22 -6.05
CA ARG A 89 -3.97 -0.19 -6.98
C ARG A 89 -3.26 1.14 -6.78
N MET A 90 -3.05 1.56 -5.53
CA MET A 90 -2.24 2.74 -5.23
C MET A 90 -0.81 2.60 -5.77
N ALA A 91 -0.16 1.46 -5.53
CA ALA A 91 1.18 1.19 -6.02
C ALA A 91 1.26 1.25 -7.56
N ALA A 92 0.25 0.74 -8.25
CA ALA A 92 0.14 0.78 -9.70
C ALA A 92 -0.04 2.21 -10.23
N ALA A 93 -0.95 2.99 -9.63
CA ALA A 93 -1.22 4.38 -10.01
C ALA A 93 0.01 5.27 -9.83
N VAL A 94 0.72 5.16 -8.70
CA VAL A 94 1.96 5.91 -8.46
C VAL A 94 3.07 5.52 -9.44
N ALA A 95 3.21 4.22 -9.74
CA ALA A 95 4.17 3.77 -10.74
C ALA A 95 3.84 4.31 -12.14
N GLU A 96 2.55 4.41 -12.48
CA GLU A 96 2.07 4.99 -13.73
C GLU A 96 2.32 6.50 -13.79
N ALA A 97 2.01 7.25 -12.73
CA ALA A 97 2.28 8.67 -12.63
C ALA A 97 3.77 8.99 -12.80
N HIS A 98 4.64 8.25 -12.10
CA HIS A 98 6.10 8.37 -12.27
C HIS A 98 6.57 7.99 -13.68
N ARG A 99 5.89 7.05 -14.34
CA ARG A 99 6.20 6.69 -15.73
C ARG A 99 5.78 7.78 -16.70
N ALA A 100 4.60 8.37 -16.51
CA ALA A 100 4.11 9.48 -17.30
C ALA A 100 5.07 10.68 -17.21
N LEU A 101 5.58 11.01 -16.01
CA LEU A 101 6.58 12.07 -15.85
C LEU A 101 7.88 11.81 -16.60
N ARG A 102 8.36 10.56 -16.63
CA ARG A 102 9.61 10.23 -17.32
C ARG A 102 9.48 10.23 -18.84
N ASN A 103 8.28 9.98 -19.35
CA ASN A 103 8.05 9.70 -20.78
C ASN A 103 7.30 10.82 -21.52
N GLY A 104 6.61 11.70 -20.81
CA GLY A 104 5.81 12.77 -21.38
C GLY A 104 6.46 14.13 -21.21
N GLU A 105 5.99 15.09 -22.00
CA GLU A 105 6.22 16.50 -21.70
C GLU A 105 5.51 16.85 -20.37
N PRO A 106 6.16 17.56 -19.44
CA PRO A 106 5.51 18.04 -18.24
C PRO A 106 4.26 18.81 -18.66
N MET A 107 3.08 18.44 -18.13
CA MET A 107 1.75 18.99 -18.47
C MET A 107 0.95 18.30 -19.60
N SER A 108 1.36 17.13 -20.10
CA SER A 108 0.46 16.33 -20.94
C SER A 108 -0.77 15.82 -20.16
N GLY A 109 -1.92 15.66 -20.83
CA GLY A 109 -3.14 15.12 -20.22
C GLY A 109 -2.95 13.74 -19.58
N ALA A 110 -2.04 12.91 -20.11
CA ALA A 110 -1.70 11.61 -19.55
C ALA A 110 -1.01 11.70 -18.18
N VAL A 111 -0.15 12.72 -17.97
CA VAL A 111 0.44 13.00 -16.66
C VAL A 111 -0.66 13.42 -15.69
N HIS A 112 -1.53 14.35 -16.09
CA HIS A 112 -2.62 14.81 -15.24
C HIS A 112 -3.54 13.66 -14.81
N THR A 113 -4.01 12.83 -15.73
CA THR A 113 -4.85 11.66 -15.42
C THR A 113 -4.17 10.72 -14.42
N ALA A 114 -2.90 10.36 -14.64
CA ALA A 114 -2.22 9.43 -13.75
C ALA A 114 -2.03 9.98 -12.32
N PHE A 115 -1.81 11.29 -12.17
CA PHE A 115 -1.74 11.92 -10.85
C PHE A 115 -3.11 12.05 -10.19
N THR A 116 -4.15 12.38 -10.96
CA THR A 116 -5.53 12.42 -10.46
C THR A 116 -5.98 11.05 -9.95
N ASP A 117 -5.70 9.97 -10.68
CA ASP A 117 -6.01 8.61 -10.26
C ASP A 117 -5.30 8.24 -8.93
N ALA A 118 -4.02 8.62 -8.79
CA ALA A 118 -3.28 8.40 -7.56
C ALA A 118 -3.86 9.20 -6.37
N ALA A 119 -4.28 10.44 -6.60
CA ALA A 119 -4.90 11.29 -5.58
C ALA A 119 -6.26 10.75 -5.11
N VAL A 120 -7.10 10.29 -6.04
CA VAL A 120 -8.39 9.66 -5.71
C VAL A 120 -8.20 8.43 -4.84
N LEU A 121 -7.21 7.59 -5.15
CA LEU A 121 -6.89 6.42 -4.33
C LEU A 121 -6.31 6.81 -2.96
N ALA A 122 -5.52 7.87 -2.86
CA ALA A 122 -5.03 8.36 -1.56
C ALA A 122 -6.17 8.89 -0.67
N ALA A 123 -7.14 9.59 -1.27
CA ALA A 123 -8.33 10.05 -0.55
C ALA A 123 -9.16 8.86 -0.04
N GLY A 124 -9.45 7.87 -0.89
CA GLY A 124 -10.18 6.69 -0.45
C GLY A 124 -9.40 5.84 0.56
N TRP A 125 -8.07 5.80 0.51
CA TRP A 125 -7.26 5.19 1.59
C TRP A 125 -7.46 5.90 2.92
N THR A 126 -7.55 7.23 2.92
CA THR A 126 -7.79 8.01 4.14
C THR A 126 -9.15 7.67 4.76
N GLU A 127 -10.17 7.41 3.95
CA GLU A 127 -11.47 6.92 4.42
C GLU A 127 -11.35 5.52 5.02
N ILE A 128 -10.58 4.62 4.38
CA ILE A 128 -10.30 3.27 4.87
C ILE A 128 -9.61 3.31 6.24
N THR A 129 -8.54 4.09 6.38
CA THR A 129 -7.80 4.19 7.64
C THR A 129 -8.64 4.81 8.75
N SER A 130 -9.50 5.80 8.42
CA SER A 130 -10.38 6.44 9.39
C SER A 130 -11.52 5.52 9.86
N ALA A 131 -11.97 4.59 9.02
CA ALA A 131 -13.02 3.63 9.35
C ALA A 131 -12.46 2.33 9.97
N ALA A 132 -11.16 2.06 9.84
CA ALA A 132 -10.52 0.87 10.38
C ALA A 132 -10.45 0.96 11.91
N VAL A 133 -10.97 -0.07 12.57
CA VAL A 133 -10.91 -0.19 14.03
C VAL A 133 -9.88 -1.27 14.39
N PRO A 134 -8.77 -0.92 15.05
CA PRO A 134 -7.78 -1.89 15.50
C PRO A 134 -8.36 -2.85 16.56
N ARG A 135 -8.01 -4.14 16.47
CA ARG A 135 -8.49 -5.18 17.39
C ARG A 135 -8.02 -4.99 18.82
N VAL A 136 -6.89 -4.33 19.02
CA VAL A 136 -6.28 -4.15 20.35
C VAL A 136 -7.13 -3.24 21.24
N TYR A 137 -8.00 -2.40 20.66
CA TYR A 137 -8.96 -1.61 21.42
C TYR A 137 -10.10 -2.42 22.07
N LEU A 138 -10.24 -3.72 21.79
CA LEU A 138 -11.24 -4.60 22.41
C LEU A 138 -10.70 -5.45 23.57
N GLY A 139 -9.44 -5.26 23.97
CA GLY A 139 -8.76 -6.08 24.97
C GLY A 139 -8.63 -5.48 26.38
N VAL A 140 -9.22 -4.31 26.64
CA VAL A 140 -9.18 -3.65 27.97
C VAL A 140 -10.59 -3.49 28.49
N ASP A 141 -11.16 -4.59 29.00
CA ASP A 141 -12.23 -4.64 30.01
C ASP A 141 -12.65 -6.12 30.19
N GLN A 142 -11.85 -6.89 30.95
CA GLN A 142 -12.28 -8.11 31.63
C GLN A 142 -11.61 -8.22 32.99
#